data_AF-A0A934EYM1-F1
#
_entry.id   AF-A0A934EYM1-F1
#
_cell.length_a   1.000
_cell.length_b   1.000
_cell.length_c   1.000
_cell.angle_alpha   90.00
_cell.angle_beta   90.00
_cell.angle_gamma   90.00
#
_symmetry.space_group_name_H-M   'P 1'
#
loop_
_entity.id
_entity.type
_entity.pdbx_description
1 polymer ?
#
loop_
_entity_poly.entity_id
_entity_poly.type
_entity_poly.pdbx_seq_one_letter_code
_entity_poly.pdbx_strand_id
1 'polypeptide(L)'
;MNAPLIAIGAALWLAAGFADAQTAAPAARPNILWLTAEDICPNLGCYGDTYAVTPNLDRFATQAVRYTQAFGITGVCAPNRSCLITGVFPTRLGSHGMRSTTTLPAAVKCFSEYLHEAGYYCSNNAKTDYNFAVPKDAWDECSRKGHWRNRKPGQPFFAVFNHEVCHEGQIRVPEAQYQENTARLTPAQRHDPAKAPVPPFHPDTPEVRRDWARYYDNITAMDYQIADKLKELEDAGLAEDTIVFFFGDNGTGLPGMKKWIWEGGIHVPLMVRFPKKWQHLAPAAPPPFPASRQPALRTGNSSLAARKRGRFSASWSHG
;
A
#
# COMPACT_ATOMS: atom_id res chain seq x y z
N MET A 1 -70.43 70.66 -0.28
CA MET A 1 -69.44 70.04 -1.18
C MET A 1 -68.16 69.85 -0.39
N ASN A 2 -68.00 68.73 0.32
CA ASN A 2 -66.80 68.42 1.11
C ASN A 2 -66.25 67.07 0.62
N ALA A 3 -65.04 67.08 0.07
CA ALA A 3 -64.31 65.90 -0.40
C ALA A 3 -63.51 65.28 0.77
N PRO A 4 -63.33 63.94 0.83
CA PRO A 4 -62.45 63.32 1.81
C PRO A 4 -61.02 63.21 1.26
N LEU A 5 -60.04 63.52 2.12
CA LEU A 5 -58.61 63.31 1.90
C LEU A 5 -58.28 61.82 2.05
N ILE A 6 -57.69 61.23 1.00
CA ILE A 6 -57.12 59.87 1.03
C ILE A 6 -55.68 59.99 1.53
N ALA A 7 -55.40 59.40 2.70
CA ALA A 7 -54.03 59.26 3.21
C ALA A 7 -53.37 58.02 2.59
N ILE A 8 -52.33 58.23 1.79
CA ILE A 8 -51.47 57.15 1.25
C ILE A 8 -50.33 56.94 2.26
N GLY A 9 -50.41 55.88 3.05
CA GLY A 9 -49.31 55.41 3.89
C GLY A 9 -48.30 54.63 3.05
N ALA A 10 -47.08 55.15 2.89
CA ALA A 10 -45.96 54.43 2.30
C ALA A 10 -45.36 53.47 3.35
N ALA A 11 -45.60 52.17 3.18
CA ALA A 11 -44.94 51.13 3.97
C ALA A 11 -43.54 50.86 3.42
N LEU A 12 -42.51 51.36 4.10
CA LEU A 12 -41.11 51.02 3.89
C LEU A 12 -40.85 49.59 4.38
N TRP A 13 -40.81 48.63 3.47
CA TRP A 13 -40.31 47.28 3.75
C TRP A 13 -38.77 47.31 3.80
N LEU A 14 -38.22 47.31 5.01
CA LEU A 14 -36.81 47.00 5.26
C LEU A 14 -36.57 45.52 4.92
N ALA A 15 -36.10 45.26 3.70
CA ALA A 15 -35.54 43.96 3.34
C ALA A 15 -34.21 43.79 4.09
N ALA A 16 -34.26 43.14 5.26
CA ALA A 16 -33.06 42.63 5.91
C ALA A 16 -32.46 41.55 5.00
N GLY A 17 -31.39 41.91 4.30
CA GLY A 17 -30.59 40.95 3.53
C GLY A 17 -30.00 39.92 4.48
N PHE A 18 -30.57 38.71 4.48
CA PHE A 18 -29.87 37.54 4.99
C PHE A 18 -28.67 37.31 4.08
N ALA A 19 -27.49 37.73 4.54
CA ALA A 19 -26.25 37.31 3.92
C ALA A 19 -26.20 35.78 4.05
N ASP A 20 -26.32 35.10 2.92
CA ASP A 20 -26.06 33.66 2.81
C ASP A 20 -24.68 33.42 3.44
N ALA A 21 -24.66 32.74 4.58
CA ALA A 21 -23.43 32.27 5.17
C ALA A 21 -22.87 31.25 4.18
N GLN A 22 -21.97 31.71 3.30
CA GLN A 22 -21.23 30.87 2.38
C GLN A 22 -20.53 29.80 3.23
N THR A 23 -21.13 28.61 3.32
CA THR A 23 -20.50 27.45 3.96
C THR A 23 -19.20 27.24 3.20
N ALA A 24 -18.07 27.51 3.86
CA ALA A 24 -16.76 27.25 3.29
C ALA A 24 -16.76 25.82 2.75
N ALA A 25 -16.40 25.64 1.49
CA ALA A 25 -16.28 24.31 0.91
C ALA A 25 -15.41 23.46 1.85
N PRO A 26 -15.82 22.22 2.18
CA PRO A 26 -15.03 21.37 3.07
C PRO A 26 -13.58 21.35 2.57
N ALA A 27 -12.63 21.62 3.48
CA ALA A 27 -11.22 21.58 3.13
C ALA A 27 -10.93 20.25 2.40
N ALA A 28 -10.30 20.32 1.24
CA ALA A 28 -10.05 19.12 0.44
C ALA A 28 -9.26 18.10 1.28
N ARG A 29 -9.66 16.83 1.22
CA ARG A 29 -9.02 15.73 1.95
C ARG A 29 -8.49 14.67 0.98
N PRO A 30 -7.34 14.05 1.27
CA PRO A 30 -6.83 12.96 0.46
C PRO A 30 -7.69 11.71 0.62
N ASN A 31 -7.76 10.89 -0.43
CA ASN A 31 -8.06 9.48 -0.23
C ASN A 31 -6.83 8.78 0.36
N ILE A 32 -7.05 7.65 1.03
CA ILE A 32 -6.01 6.84 1.65
C ILE A 32 -6.17 5.40 1.15
N LEU A 33 -5.12 4.87 0.53
CA LEU A 33 -5.07 3.49 0.06
C LEU A 33 -3.96 2.74 0.79
N TRP A 34 -4.29 1.64 1.45
CA TRP A 34 -3.35 0.71 2.05
C TRP A 34 -3.26 -0.55 1.21
N LEU A 35 -2.05 -0.87 0.77
CA LEU A 35 -1.70 -2.10 0.11
C LEU A 35 -0.83 -2.91 1.08
N THR A 36 -1.47 -3.86 1.75
CA THR A 36 -0.81 -4.67 2.80
C THR A 36 -0.36 -5.98 2.19
N ALA A 37 0.92 -6.31 2.30
CA ALA A 37 1.47 -7.62 1.96
C ALA A 37 1.65 -8.47 3.21
N GLU A 38 1.47 -9.78 3.08
CA GLU A 38 1.63 -10.71 4.22
C GLU A 38 3.00 -11.37 4.25
N ASP A 39 3.52 -11.56 5.47
CA ASP A 39 4.73 -12.34 5.72
C ASP A 39 5.94 -11.91 4.87
N ILE A 40 6.26 -10.61 4.87
CA ILE A 40 7.29 -10.02 4.01
C ILE A 40 8.28 -9.15 4.78
N CYS A 41 9.57 -9.49 4.69
CA CYS A 41 10.66 -8.57 5.01
C CYS A 41 10.97 -7.64 3.82
N PRO A 42 11.85 -6.65 3.94
CA PRO A 42 12.23 -5.77 2.82
C PRO A 42 13.05 -6.43 1.70
N ASN A 43 12.66 -7.64 1.28
CA ASN A 43 13.21 -8.41 0.17
C ASN A 43 12.74 -7.86 -1.19
N LEU A 44 13.01 -6.57 -1.42
CA LEU A 44 12.59 -5.81 -2.60
C LEU A 44 13.81 -5.14 -3.24
N GLY A 45 13.80 -4.99 -4.56
CA GLY A 45 14.90 -4.36 -5.29
C GLY A 45 15.20 -2.94 -4.79
N CYS A 46 14.18 -2.16 -4.49
CA CYS A 46 14.30 -0.82 -3.93
C CYS A 46 14.83 -0.77 -2.49
N TYR A 47 14.89 -1.90 -1.78
CA TYR A 47 15.55 -2.00 -0.48
C TYR A 47 16.98 -2.53 -0.57
N GLY A 48 17.49 -2.74 -1.78
CA GLY A 48 18.86 -3.19 -2.03
C GLY A 48 19.00 -4.69 -2.26
N ASP A 49 17.90 -5.45 -2.18
CA ASP A 49 17.91 -6.87 -2.49
C ASP A 49 18.28 -7.09 -3.97
N THR A 50 19.32 -7.87 -4.22
CA THR A 50 19.81 -8.19 -5.57
C THR A 50 19.21 -9.48 -6.13
N TYR A 51 18.58 -10.29 -5.28
CA TYR A 51 17.87 -11.49 -5.70
C TYR A 51 16.44 -11.15 -6.10
N ALA A 52 15.82 -10.13 -5.48
CA ALA A 52 14.45 -9.70 -5.75
C ALA A 52 14.20 -9.20 -7.19
N VAL A 53 13.04 -9.55 -7.74
CA VAL A 53 12.51 -9.06 -9.01
C VAL A 53 11.19 -8.31 -8.78
N THR A 54 11.27 -7.01 -8.48
CA THR A 54 10.11 -6.19 -8.06
C THR A 54 9.99 -4.88 -8.84
N PRO A 55 9.89 -4.92 -10.18
CA PRO A 55 10.00 -3.72 -11.01
C PRO A 55 8.90 -2.67 -10.73
N ASN A 56 7.71 -3.08 -10.28
CA ASN A 56 6.63 -2.14 -10.04
C ASN A 56 6.77 -1.41 -8.71
N LEU A 57 7.14 -2.11 -7.64
CA LEU A 57 7.47 -1.54 -6.33
C LEU A 57 8.76 -0.73 -6.40
N ASP A 58 9.71 -1.13 -7.24
CA ASP A 58 10.92 -0.35 -7.51
C ASP A 58 10.58 0.99 -8.15
N ARG A 59 9.69 0.98 -9.16
CA ARG A 59 9.16 2.21 -9.76
C ARG A 59 8.34 3.02 -8.74
N PHE A 60 7.49 2.39 -7.94
CA PHE A 60 6.69 3.05 -6.90
C PHE A 60 7.59 3.79 -5.89
N ALA A 61 8.72 3.18 -5.50
CA ALA A 61 9.68 3.78 -4.58
C ALA A 61 10.26 5.12 -5.09
N THR A 62 10.30 5.35 -6.41
CA THR A 62 10.77 6.64 -6.98
C THR A 62 9.86 7.83 -6.63
N GLN A 63 8.62 7.55 -6.23
CA GLN A 63 7.61 8.56 -5.90
C GLN A 63 7.19 8.50 -4.42
N ALA A 64 7.77 7.57 -3.65
CA ALA A 64 7.36 7.30 -2.28
C ALA A 64 8.48 7.63 -1.28
N VAL A 65 8.08 8.09 -0.10
CA VAL A 65 8.97 8.09 1.07
C VAL A 65 9.18 6.64 1.46
N ARG A 66 10.43 6.18 1.43
CA ARG A 66 10.82 4.82 1.80
C ARG A 66 11.40 4.79 3.21
N TYR A 67 10.80 4.00 4.08
CA TYR A 67 11.26 3.79 5.44
C TYR A 67 12.11 2.53 5.49
N THR A 68 13.42 2.69 5.73
CA THR A 68 14.35 1.56 5.78
C THR A 68 14.33 0.82 7.12
N GLN A 69 13.74 1.43 8.15
CA GLN A 69 13.69 0.91 9.52
C GLN A 69 12.25 0.91 10.06
N ALA A 70 11.40 0.10 9.45
CA ALA A 70 10.03 -0.13 9.88
C ALA A 70 9.88 -1.54 10.48
N PHE A 71 9.30 -1.62 11.68
CA PHE A 71 9.22 -2.87 12.45
C PHE A 71 7.79 -3.12 12.94
N GLY A 72 7.31 -4.35 12.78
CA GLY A 72 6.16 -4.89 13.50
C GLY A 72 6.50 -5.11 14.98
N ILE A 73 5.48 -5.41 15.78
CA ILE A 73 5.65 -5.62 17.22
C ILE A 73 6.04 -7.06 17.55
N THR A 74 5.54 -8.02 16.77
CA THR A 74 5.82 -9.45 16.92
C THR A 74 5.84 -10.13 15.56
N GLY A 75 6.41 -11.33 15.47
CA GLY A 75 6.54 -12.08 14.22
C GLY A 75 5.26 -12.74 13.70
N VAL A 76 4.07 -12.22 14.04
CA VAL A 76 2.77 -12.81 13.65
C VAL A 76 1.71 -11.75 13.38
N CYS A 77 0.78 -12.07 12.49
CA CYS A 77 -0.12 -11.09 11.88
C CYS A 77 -1.15 -10.52 12.86
N ALA A 78 -1.87 -11.34 13.63
CA ALA A 78 -3.04 -10.86 14.38
C ALA A 78 -2.73 -9.80 15.46
N PRO A 79 -1.67 -9.94 16.27
CA PRO A 79 -1.26 -8.89 17.21
C PRO A 79 -0.82 -7.61 16.50
N ASN A 80 -0.04 -7.71 15.41
CA ASN A 80 0.39 -6.53 14.65
C ASN A 80 -0.80 -5.82 14.00
N ARG A 81 -1.75 -6.55 13.41
CA ARG A 81 -2.97 -5.98 12.80
C ARG A 81 -3.88 -5.33 13.83
N SER A 82 -4.00 -5.93 15.02
CA SER A 82 -4.68 -5.32 16.16
C SER A 82 -4.02 -3.99 16.58
N CYS A 83 -2.69 -3.95 16.61
CA CYS A 83 -1.93 -2.73 16.89
C CYS A 83 -2.10 -1.68 15.78
N LEU A 84 -2.01 -2.08 14.52
CA LEU A 84 -2.14 -1.19 13.36
C LEU A 84 -3.49 -0.49 13.33
N ILE A 85 -4.58 -1.22 13.59
CA ILE A 85 -5.92 -0.65 13.53
C ILE A 85 -6.27 0.17 14.77
N THR A 86 -5.69 -0.10 15.95
CA THR A 86 -6.04 0.62 17.19
C THR A 86 -5.01 1.68 17.62
N GLY A 87 -3.77 1.60 17.12
CA GLY A 87 -2.64 2.37 17.65
C GLY A 87 -2.16 1.93 19.04
N VAL A 88 -2.66 0.80 19.57
CA VAL A 88 -2.34 0.32 20.92
C VAL A 88 -1.46 -0.94 20.84
N PHE A 89 -0.34 -0.93 21.58
CA PHE A 89 0.53 -2.09 21.69
C PHE A 89 -0.24 -3.34 22.16
N PRO A 90 -0.02 -4.53 21.59
CA PRO A 90 -0.76 -5.74 21.93
C PRO A 90 -0.64 -6.16 23.40
N THR A 91 0.50 -5.90 24.03
CA THR A 91 0.73 -6.16 25.45
C THR A 91 -0.14 -5.28 26.36
N ARG A 92 -0.44 -4.04 25.92
CA ARG A 92 -1.35 -3.15 26.63
C ARG A 92 -2.81 -3.49 26.39
N LEU A 93 -3.15 -3.92 25.17
CA LEU A 93 -4.51 -4.25 24.80
C LEU A 93 -4.94 -5.66 25.25
N GLY A 94 -4.00 -6.52 25.65
CA GLY A 94 -4.26 -7.93 25.93
C GLY A 94 -4.41 -8.79 24.67
N SER A 95 -4.01 -8.27 23.50
CA SER A 95 -4.14 -8.91 22.18
C SER A 95 -2.84 -9.56 21.68
N HIS A 96 -1.96 -9.99 22.59
CA HIS A 96 -0.60 -10.45 22.26
C HIS A 96 -0.55 -11.85 21.62
N GLY A 97 -1.50 -12.74 21.93
CA GLY A 97 -1.53 -14.09 21.38
C GLY A 97 -2.00 -14.09 19.92
N MET A 98 -1.38 -14.90 19.06
CA MET A 98 -1.85 -15.10 17.69
C MET A 98 -3.28 -15.64 17.69
N ARG A 99 -4.22 -14.93 17.06
CA ARG A 99 -5.67 -15.25 17.05
C ARG A 99 -6.24 -15.50 18.45
N SER A 100 -5.79 -14.70 19.42
CA SER A 100 -6.43 -14.58 20.72
C SER A 100 -7.66 -13.68 20.61
N THR A 101 -8.49 -13.66 21.64
CA THR A 101 -9.64 -12.74 21.70
C THR A 101 -9.57 -11.94 22.99
N THR A 102 -9.65 -10.62 22.86
CA THR A 102 -9.84 -9.67 23.96
C THR A 102 -11.07 -8.81 23.70
N THR A 103 -11.55 -8.14 24.74
CA THR A 103 -12.60 -7.13 24.63
C THR A 103 -11.94 -5.76 24.49
N LEU A 104 -12.28 -5.03 23.42
CA LEU A 104 -11.79 -3.68 23.21
C LEU A 104 -12.35 -2.77 24.33
N PRO A 105 -11.50 -2.06 25.09
CA PRO A 105 -11.98 -1.08 26.06
C PRO A 105 -12.77 0.03 25.32
N ALA A 106 -13.83 0.55 25.92
CA ALA A 106 -14.71 1.53 25.28
C ALA A 106 -14.00 2.82 24.78
N ALA A 107 -12.85 3.15 25.39
CA ALA A 107 -12.04 4.30 25.00
C ALA A 107 -11.11 4.03 23.79
N VAL A 108 -10.88 2.76 23.43
CA VAL A 108 -10.04 2.39 22.29
C VAL A 108 -10.94 2.18 21.08
N LYS A 109 -10.65 2.90 20.00
CA LYS A 109 -11.33 2.74 18.70
C LYS A 109 -10.35 2.24 17.65
N CYS A 110 -10.87 1.54 16.66
CA CYS A 110 -10.19 1.39 15.39
C CYS A 110 -10.02 2.78 14.75
N PHE A 111 -8.86 3.12 14.21
CA PHE A 111 -8.63 4.46 13.66
C PHE A 111 -9.55 4.75 12.46
N SER A 112 -10.03 3.71 11.79
CA SER A 112 -11.03 3.81 10.74
C SER A 112 -12.37 4.35 11.24
N GLU A 113 -12.72 4.16 12.52
CA GLU A 113 -13.90 4.80 13.13
C GLU A 113 -13.73 6.33 13.13
N TYR A 114 -12.53 6.84 13.44
CA TYR A 114 -12.27 8.28 13.36
C TYR A 114 -12.34 8.82 11.93
N LEU A 115 -11.88 8.02 10.94
CA LEU A 115 -11.99 8.39 9.53
C LEU A 115 -13.45 8.40 9.07
N HIS A 116 -14.23 7.39 9.47
CA HIS A 116 -15.67 7.32 9.21
C HIS A 116 -16.41 8.52 9.83
N GLU A 117 -16.13 8.86 11.09
CA GLU A 117 -16.65 10.06 11.77
C GLU A 117 -16.26 11.36 11.04
N ALA A 118 -15.07 11.39 10.42
CA ALA A 118 -14.62 12.49 9.58
C ALA A 118 -15.27 12.49 8.16
N GLY A 119 -16.12 11.52 7.84
CA GLY A 119 -16.86 11.43 6.58
C GLY A 119 -16.19 10.58 5.49
N TYR A 120 -15.14 9.83 5.81
CA TYR A 120 -14.53 8.88 4.89
C TYR A 120 -15.41 7.64 4.71
N TYR A 121 -15.44 7.11 3.50
CA TYR A 121 -15.87 5.75 3.26
C TYR A 121 -14.73 4.76 3.56
N CYS A 122 -14.91 3.88 4.53
CA CYS A 122 -13.87 2.95 5.00
C CYS A 122 -14.15 1.53 4.52
N SER A 123 -13.24 0.95 3.73
CA SER A 123 -13.37 -0.43 3.22
C SER A 123 -12.14 -1.29 3.46
N ASN A 124 -12.33 -2.57 3.78
CA ASN A 124 -11.26 -3.57 3.92
C ASN A 124 -11.51 -4.82 3.08
N ASN A 125 -10.52 -5.24 2.29
CA ASN A 125 -10.58 -6.40 1.41
C ASN A 125 -9.48 -7.43 1.74
N ALA A 126 -9.78 -8.54 2.40
CA ALA A 126 -10.94 -8.78 3.27
C ALA A 126 -10.52 -9.11 4.70
N LYS A 127 -9.21 -9.22 4.93
CA LYS A 127 -8.63 -9.76 6.15
C LYS A 127 -8.50 -8.66 7.19
N THR A 128 -9.08 -8.90 8.36
CA THR A 128 -8.84 -8.11 9.57
C THR A 128 -7.78 -8.81 10.42
N ASP A 129 -8.05 -10.06 10.79
CA ASP A 129 -7.26 -10.86 11.74
C ASP A 129 -7.00 -10.08 13.04
N TYR A 130 -8.01 -9.35 13.52
CA TYR A 130 -7.93 -8.64 14.80
C TYR A 130 -8.22 -9.62 15.93
N ASN A 131 -7.49 -9.48 17.03
CA ASN A 131 -7.67 -10.28 18.24
C ASN A 131 -8.85 -9.77 19.10
N PHE A 132 -9.88 -9.23 18.47
CA PHE A 132 -11.10 -8.73 19.09
C PHE A 132 -12.22 -8.71 18.04
N ALA A 133 -13.47 -8.69 18.49
CA ALA A 133 -14.61 -8.55 17.59
C ALA A 133 -14.54 -7.21 16.85
N VAL A 134 -14.60 -7.24 15.52
CA VAL A 134 -14.55 -6.03 14.68
C VAL A 134 -15.72 -5.12 15.07
N PRO A 135 -15.47 -3.88 15.54
CA PRO A 135 -16.54 -2.93 15.85
C PRO A 135 -17.38 -2.66 14.60
N LYS A 136 -18.70 -2.53 14.78
CA LYS A 136 -19.65 -2.31 13.67
C LYS A 136 -19.26 -1.10 12.81
N ASP A 137 -18.81 -0.03 13.45
CA ASP A 137 -18.51 1.25 12.80
C ASP A 137 -17.05 1.35 12.33
N ALA A 138 -16.25 0.28 12.49
CA ALA A 138 -14.87 0.26 12.03
C ALA A 138 -14.76 0.23 10.49
N TRP A 139 -15.77 -0.30 9.79
CA TRP A 139 -15.76 -0.41 8.33
C TRP A 139 -17.16 -0.22 7.77
N ASP A 140 -17.31 0.62 6.74
CA ASP A 140 -18.51 0.65 5.90
C ASP A 140 -18.66 -0.67 5.13
N GLU A 141 -17.53 -1.26 4.71
CA GLU A 141 -17.50 -2.57 4.09
C GLU A 141 -16.23 -3.37 4.46
N CYS A 142 -16.40 -4.58 4.97
CA CYS A 142 -15.29 -5.50 5.24
C CYS A 142 -15.61 -6.87 4.62
N SER A 143 -15.16 -7.10 3.40
CA SER A 143 -15.44 -8.34 2.66
C SER A 143 -14.48 -8.51 1.49
N ARG A 144 -14.51 -9.67 0.80
CA ARG A 144 -13.76 -9.86 -0.47
C ARG A 144 -14.23 -8.94 -1.60
N LYS A 145 -15.37 -8.27 -1.43
CA LYS A 145 -15.91 -7.26 -2.34
C LYS A 145 -15.61 -5.83 -1.87
N GLY A 146 -15.02 -5.68 -0.68
CA GLY A 146 -14.60 -4.40 -0.09
C GLY A 146 -13.83 -3.56 -1.10
N HIS A 147 -14.36 -2.39 -1.42
CA HIS A 147 -13.76 -1.53 -2.44
C HIS A 147 -14.17 -0.07 -2.28
N TRP A 148 -13.23 0.85 -2.50
CA TRP A 148 -13.51 2.30 -2.51
C TRP A 148 -14.53 2.75 -3.55
N ARG A 149 -14.94 1.90 -4.49
CA ARG A 149 -15.92 2.24 -5.54
C ARG A 149 -17.34 2.32 -5.01
N ASN A 150 -17.60 1.70 -3.86
CA ASN A 150 -18.91 1.66 -3.25
C ASN A 150 -19.22 2.93 -2.43
N ARG A 151 -18.30 3.89 -2.38
CA ARG A 151 -18.48 5.21 -1.74
C ARG A 151 -19.44 6.11 -2.52
N LYS A 152 -19.98 7.13 -1.86
CA LYS A 152 -20.78 8.17 -2.52
C LYS A 152 -19.91 9.03 -3.46
N PRO A 153 -20.46 9.59 -4.55
CA PRO A 153 -19.73 10.51 -5.41
C PRO A 153 -19.08 11.66 -4.62
N GLY A 154 -17.79 11.92 -4.86
CA GLY A 154 -17.03 12.97 -4.17
C GLY A 154 -16.63 12.66 -2.71
N GLN A 155 -17.08 11.55 -2.13
CA GLN A 155 -16.70 11.14 -0.77
C GLN A 155 -15.22 10.68 -0.77
N PRO A 156 -14.39 11.12 0.21
CA PRO A 156 -13.05 10.57 0.37
C PRO A 156 -13.13 9.12 0.87
N PHE A 157 -12.13 8.30 0.55
CA PHE A 157 -12.09 6.91 1.03
C PHE A 157 -10.83 6.58 1.80
N PHE A 158 -10.97 5.61 2.70
CA PHE A 158 -9.89 4.81 3.25
C PHE A 158 -10.12 3.36 2.84
N ALA A 159 -9.21 2.79 2.06
CA ALA A 159 -9.37 1.44 1.54
C ALA A 159 -8.13 0.58 1.79
N VAL A 160 -8.33 -0.65 2.25
CA VAL A 160 -7.28 -1.63 2.49
C VAL A 160 -7.44 -2.81 1.52
N PHE A 161 -6.36 -3.19 0.85
CA PHE A 161 -6.26 -4.43 0.08
C PHE A 161 -5.14 -5.28 0.67
N ASN A 162 -5.48 -6.52 1.01
CA ASN A 162 -4.56 -7.49 1.59
C ASN A 162 -4.06 -8.44 0.50
N HIS A 163 -2.75 -8.59 0.40
CA HIS A 163 -2.06 -9.42 -0.59
C HIS A 163 -1.43 -10.62 0.11
N GLU A 164 -2.10 -11.78 0.00
CA GLU A 164 -1.79 -12.98 0.78
C GLU A 164 -0.82 -13.94 0.08
N VAL A 165 -0.41 -13.66 -1.17
CA VAL A 165 0.39 -14.61 -1.97
C VAL A 165 1.78 -14.89 -1.39
N CYS A 166 2.30 -13.98 -0.54
CA CYS A 166 3.57 -14.15 0.16
C CYS A 166 3.45 -14.90 1.50
N HIS A 167 2.24 -15.19 1.98
CA HIS A 167 2.00 -15.84 3.27
C HIS A 167 2.70 -17.22 3.38
N GLU A 168 3.11 -17.63 4.59
CA GLU A 168 3.86 -18.87 4.85
C GLU A 168 3.19 -20.11 4.21
N GLY A 169 1.86 -20.12 4.18
CA GLY A 169 1.05 -21.18 3.58
C GLY A 169 1.18 -21.29 2.06
N GLN A 170 1.63 -20.24 1.38
CA GLN A 170 1.79 -20.18 -0.09
C GLN A 170 3.17 -20.64 -0.58
N ILE A 171 4.14 -20.83 0.31
CA ILE A 171 5.51 -21.23 -0.06
C ILE A 171 5.56 -22.72 -0.43
N ARG A 172 4.81 -23.55 0.31
CA ARG A 172 4.83 -25.03 0.21
C ARG A 172 3.57 -25.62 -0.38
N VAL A 173 2.80 -24.83 -1.13
CA VAL A 173 1.62 -25.32 -1.84
C VAL A 173 2.00 -26.39 -2.88
N PRO A 174 1.06 -27.26 -3.28
CA PRO A 174 1.24 -28.15 -4.41
C PRO A 174 1.67 -27.40 -5.68
N GLU A 175 2.38 -28.08 -6.58
CA GLU A 175 2.97 -27.45 -7.77
C GLU A 175 1.92 -26.73 -8.65
N ALA A 176 0.73 -27.30 -8.82
CA ALA A 176 -0.35 -26.66 -9.58
C ALA A 176 -0.73 -25.27 -9.01
N GLN A 177 -0.91 -25.16 -7.70
CA GLN A 177 -1.22 -23.88 -7.04
C GLN A 177 -0.05 -22.90 -7.12
N TYR A 178 1.19 -23.40 -7.00
CA TYR A 178 2.38 -22.57 -7.18
C TYR A 178 2.46 -21.96 -8.59
N GLN A 179 2.15 -22.77 -9.62
CA GLN A 179 2.09 -22.30 -11.01
C GLN A 179 0.98 -21.28 -11.22
N GLU A 180 -0.19 -21.47 -10.60
CA GLU A 180 -1.28 -20.47 -10.63
C GLU A 180 -0.88 -19.15 -9.97
N ASN A 181 -0.31 -19.21 -8.76
CA ASN A 181 0.14 -18.03 -8.03
C ASN A 181 1.18 -17.23 -8.82
N THR A 182 2.03 -17.93 -9.57
CA THR A 182 3.16 -17.35 -10.31
C THR A 182 2.94 -17.28 -11.82
N ALA A 183 1.70 -17.44 -12.30
CA ALA A 183 1.40 -17.58 -13.73
C ALA A 183 1.84 -16.38 -14.58
N ARG A 184 1.95 -15.19 -13.98
CA ARG A 184 2.37 -13.95 -14.67
C ARG A 184 3.89 -13.82 -14.81
N LEU A 185 4.69 -14.63 -14.10
CA LEU A 185 6.14 -14.55 -14.15
C LEU A 185 6.65 -15.12 -15.47
N THR A 186 7.48 -14.34 -16.16
CA THR A 186 8.27 -14.85 -17.28
C THR A 186 9.41 -15.74 -16.77
N PRO A 187 9.99 -16.63 -17.61
CA PRO A 187 11.13 -17.45 -17.20
C PRO A 187 12.31 -16.65 -16.62
N ALA A 188 12.54 -15.43 -17.11
CA ALA A 188 13.61 -14.55 -16.63
C ALA A 188 13.34 -13.91 -15.26
N GLN A 189 12.09 -13.93 -14.80
CA GLN A 189 11.69 -13.38 -13.50
C GLN A 189 11.56 -14.46 -12.43
N ARG A 190 11.75 -15.74 -12.80
CA ARG A 190 11.77 -16.85 -11.87
C ARG A 190 13.13 -16.96 -11.21
N HIS A 191 13.13 -17.25 -9.92
CA HIS A 191 14.32 -17.28 -9.10
C HIS A 191 15.00 -18.65 -9.16
N ASP A 192 16.31 -18.66 -9.43
CA ASP A 192 17.13 -19.87 -9.41
C ASP A 192 17.42 -20.29 -7.96
N PRO A 193 16.96 -21.49 -7.50
CA PRO A 193 17.21 -21.96 -6.14
C PRO A 193 18.70 -22.09 -5.79
N ALA A 194 19.57 -22.35 -6.77
CA ALA A 194 21.01 -22.43 -6.54
C ALA A 194 21.62 -21.09 -6.09
N LYS A 195 20.92 -19.97 -6.38
CA LYS A 195 21.34 -18.61 -6.02
C LYS A 195 20.55 -18.03 -4.85
N ALA A 196 19.65 -18.80 -4.25
CA ALA A 196 18.83 -18.35 -3.14
C ALA A 196 19.68 -17.86 -1.95
N PRO A 197 19.35 -16.71 -1.34
CA PRO A 197 20.07 -16.17 -0.20
C PRO A 197 19.67 -16.89 1.10
N VAL A 198 20.07 -18.15 1.23
CA VAL A 198 19.76 -18.97 2.41
C VAL A 198 20.50 -18.42 3.64
N PRO A 199 19.80 -18.01 4.72
CA PRO A 199 20.44 -17.53 5.94
C PRO A 199 21.26 -18.64 6.63
N PRO A 200 22.33 -18.31 7.35
CA PRO A 200 23.21 -19.31 7.99
C PRO A 200 22.53 -20.23 9.00
N PHE A 201 21.39 -19.84 9.56
CA PHE A 201 20.63 -20.64 10.52
C PHE A 201 19.63 -21.60 9.86
N HIS A 202 19.46 -21.53 8.54
CA HIS A 202 18.70 -22.52 7.79
C HIS A 202 19.62 -23.61 7.25
N PRO A 203 19.19 -24.89 7.25
CA PRO A 203 19.99 -25.94 6.64
C PRO A 203 20.06 -25.70 5.13
N ASP A 204 21.27 -25.73 4.59
CA ASP A 204 21.50 -25.48 3.17
C ASP A 204 21.23 -26.73 2.33
N THR A 205 19.94 -27.03 2.13
CA THR A 205 19.46 -28.18 1.36
C THR A 205 18.69 -27.74 0.11
N PRO A 206 18.53 -28.62 -0.90
CA PRO A 206 17.72 -28.32 -2.08
C PRO A 206 16.29 -27.89 -1.76
N GLU A 207 15.67 -28.47 -0.72
CA GLU A 207 14.30 -28.15 -0.30
C GLU A 207 14.19 -26.73 0.28
N VAL A 208 15.14 -26.33 1.13
CA VAL A 208 15.17 -24.98 1.70
C VAL A 208 15.47 -23.94 0.63
N ARG A 209 16.41 -24.23 -0.28
CA ARG A 209 16.70 -23.35 -1.43
C ARG A 209 15.48 -23.16 -2.33
N ARG A 210 14.74 -24.24 -2.59
CA ARG A 210 13.47 -24.18 -3.33
C ARG A 210 12.44 -23.32 -2.60
N ASP A 211 12.28 -23.48 -1.29
CA ASP A 211 11.34 -22.69 -0.50
C ASP A 211 11.68 -21.19 -0.56
N TRP A 212 12.97 -20.83 -0.50
CA TRP A 212 13.42 -19.45 -0.71
C TRP A 212 13.11 -18.93 -2.12
N ALA A 213 13.44 -19.69 -3.16
CA ALA A 213 13.13 -19.29 -4.53
C ALA A 213 11.61 -19.09 -4.74
N ARG A 214 10.77 -19.99 -4.19
CA ARG A 214 9.31 -19.86 -4.25
C ARG A 214 8.80 -18.64 -3.48
N TYR A 215 9.38 -18.34 -2.32
CA TYR A 215 9.05 -17.13 -1.57
C TYR A 215 9.31 -15.86 -2.42
N TYR A 216 10.46 -15.79 -3.09
CA TYR A 216 10.79 -14.69 -3.98
C TYR A 216 9.94 -14.65 -5.26
N ASP A 217 9.58 -15.79 -5.84
CA ASP A 217 8.60 -15.86 -6.96
C ASP A 217 7.23 -15.32 -6.51
N ASN A 218 6.79 -15.64 -5.29
CA ASN A 218 5.57 -15.08 -4.70
C ASN A 218 5.67 -13.56 -4.46
N ILE A 219 6.84 -13.03 -4.08
CA ILE A 219 7.09 -11.58 -4.00
C ILE A 219 6.91 -10.93 -5.39
N THR A 220 7.46 -11.53 -6.45
CA THR A 220 7.25 -11.02 -7.82
C THR A 220 5.78 -11.07 -8.22
N ALA A 221 5.05 -12.12 -7.84
CA ALA A 221 3.60 -12.19 -8.07
C ALA A 221 2.85 -11.09 -7.32
N MET A 222 3.20 -10.82 -6.07
CA MET A 222 2.66 -9.73 -5.27
C MET A 222 2.96 -8.36 -5.89
N ASP A 223 4.17 -8.13 -6.39
CA ASP A 223 4.56 -6.89 -7.10
C ASP A 223 3.61 -6.58 -8.27
N TYR A 224 3.19 -7.61 -9.01
CA TYR A 224 2.17 -7.47 -10.05
C TYR A 224 0.76 -7.18 -9.51
N GLN A 225 0.35 -7.81 -8.42
CA GLN A 225 -0.95 -7.51 -7.79
C GLN A 225 -1.02 -6.07 -7.28
N ILE A 226 0.08 -5.55 -6.74
CA ILE A 226 0.24 -4.15 -6.36
C ILE A 226 0.13 -3.25 -7.59
N ALA A 227 0.82 -3.60 -8.67
CA ALA A 227 0.78 -2.84 -9.93
C ALA A 227 -0.65 -2.74 -10.49
N ASP A 228 -1.41 -3.83 -10.45
CA ASP A 228 -2.80 -3.85 -10.93
C ASP A 228 -3.68 -2.90 -10.09
N LYS A 229 -3.47 -2.86 -8.77
CA LYS A 229 -4.24 -1.97 -7.87
C LYS A 229 -3.85 -0.49 -8.06
N LEU A 230 -2.57 -0.21 -8.28
CA LEU A 230 -2.09 1.14 -8.61
C LEU A 230 -2.63 1.61 -9.97
N LYS A 231 -2.63 0.73 -10.97
CA LYS A 231 -3.22 1.00 -12.29
C LYS A 231 -4.71 1.27 -12.19
N GLU A 232 -5.43 0.48 -11.40
CA GLU A 232 -6.86 0.67 -11.17
C GLU A 232 -7.20 2.04 -10.56
N LEU A 233 -6.33 2.53 -9.66
CA LEU A 233 -6.44 3.86 -9.07
C LEU A 233 -6.17 4.97 -10.10
N GLU A 234 -5.19 4.77 -10.98
CA GLU A 234 -4.85 5.68 -12.08
C GLU A 234 -5.95 5.75 -13.13
N ASP A 235 -6.45 4.61 -13.60
CA ASP A 235 -7.53 4.51 -14.58
C ASP A 235 -8.84 5.14 -14.07
N ALA A 236 -9.05 5.15 -12.74
CA ALA A 236 -10.16 5.82 -12.09
C ALA A 236 -9.96 7.35 -11.95
N GLY A 237 -8.81 7.89 -12.34
CA GLY A 237 -8.46 9.31 -12.18
C GLY A 237 -8.22 9.73 -10.72
N LEU A 238 -7.98 8.79 -9.81
CA LEU A 238 -7.88 9.04 -8.38
C LEU A 238 -6.44 9.13 -7.87
N ALA A 239 -5.45 8.86 -8.73
CA ALA A 239 -4.04 8.77 -8.33
C ALA A 239 -3.50 10.05 -7.68
N GLU A 240 -3.81 11.23 -8.24
CA GLU A 240 -3.34 12.53 -7.71
C GLU A 240 -4.06 13.00 -6.44
N ASP A 241 -5.19 12.35 -6.11
CA ASP A 241 -5.97 12.64 -4.90
C ASP A 241 -5.72 11.65 -3.77
N THR A 242 -4.86 10.64 -3.98
CA THR A 242 -4.73 9.49 -3.07
C THR A 242 -3.31 9.33 -2.53
N ILE A 243 -3.18 9.34 -1.20
CA ILE A 243 -1.97 8.90 -0.51
C ILE A 243 -1.98 7.37 -0.48
N VAL A 244 -0.90 6.75 -0.95
CA VAL A 244 -0.79 5.29 -1.07
C VAL A 244 0.29 4.76 -0.13
N PHE A 245 -0.09 3.81 0.72
CA PHE A 245 0.80 3.07 1.60
C PHE A 245 1.01 1.67 1.02
N PHE A 246 2.26 1.22 1.00
CA PHE A 246 2.62 -0.18 0.80
C PHE A 246 3.44 -0.64 2.00
N PHE A 247 3.04 -1.73 2.65
CA PHE A 247 3.77 -2.27 3.79
C PHE A 247 3.50 -3.76 4.05
N GLY A 248 4.36 -4.39 4.84
CA GLY A 248 4.17 -5.75 5.38
C GLY A 248 3.52 -5.76 6.76
N ASP A 249 2.70 -6.76 7.09
CA ASP A 249 2.10 -6.90 8.44
C ASP A 249 3.05 -7.53 9.48
N ASN A 250 3.90 -8.45 9.05
CA ASN A 250 5.04 -9.02 9.77
C ASN A 250 6.10 -9.50 8.76
N GLY A 251 7.25 -9.92 9.27
CA GLY A 251 8.36 -10.42 8.48
C GLY A 251 8.11 -11.79 7.84
N THR A 252 9.14 -12.29 7.16
CA THR A 252 9.12 -13.45 6.26
C THR A 252 8.53 -14.72 6.89
N GLY A 253 7.65 -15.40 6.13
CA GLY A 253 6.93 -16.62 6.49
C GLY A 253 7.76 -17.91 6.57
N LEU A 254 9.08 -17.83 6.70
CA LEU A 254 9.97 -18.99 6.78
C LEU A 254 10.34 -19.34 8.23
N PRO A 255 10.86 -20.57 8.49
CA PRO A 255 11.34 -20.95 9.82
C PRO A 255 12.36 -19.94 10.39
N GLY A 256 12.49 -19.85 11.72
CA GLY A 256 13.41 -18.89 12.36
C GLY A 256 13.11 -17.40 12.12
N MET A 257 12.03 -17.08 11.38
CA MET A 257 11.62 -15.72 11.03
C MET A 257 10.22 -15.43 11.61
N LYS A 258 9.15 -15.81 10.92
CA LYS A 258 7.78 -15.74 11.47
C LYS A 258 7.72 -16.45 12.83
N LYS A 259 6.98 -15.85 13.77
CA LYS A 259 6.85 -16.18 15.20
C LYS A 259 8.03 -15.77 16.07
N TRP A 260 9.11 -15.24 15.50
CA TRP A 260 10.26 -14.72 16.23
C TRP A 260 10.29 -13.19 16.24
N ILE A 261 10.93 -12.62 17.25
CA ILE A 261 11.13 -11.16 17.41
C ILE A 261 12.45 -10.67 16.81
N TRP A 262 13.11 -11.52 16.03
CA TRP A 262 14.35 -11.20 15.34
C TRP A 262 14.01 -10.44 14.06
N GLU A 263 15.01 -9.81 13.44
CA GLU A 263 14.81 -8.94 12.28
C GLU A 263 13.97 -9.60 11.18
N GLY A 264 14.22 -10.87 10.85
CA GLY A 264 13.44 -11.62 9.85
C GLY A 264 11.96 -11.84 10.21
N GLY A 265 11.57 -11.70 11.47
CA GLY A 265 10.18 -11.81 11.91
C GLY A 265 9.44 -10.46 12.01
N ILE A 266 10.16 -9.35 12.22
CA ILE A 266 9.54 -8.06 12.53
C ILE A 266 9.93 -6.91 11.60
N HIS A 267 11.05 -6.96 10.88
CA HIS A 267 11.41 -5.92 9.91
C HIS A 267 10.54 -6.06 8.66
N VAL A 268 9.83 -4.99 8.29
CA VAL A 268 8.85 -5.00 7.20
C VAL A 268 9.15 -3.85 6.23
N PRO A 269 8.83 -3.99 4.93
CA PRO A 269 8.90 -2.86 4.03
C PRO A 269 7.82 -1.84 4.40
N LEU A 270 8.12 -0.56 4.27
CA LEU A 270 7.14 0.52 4.35
C LEU A 270 7.49 1.64 3.36
N MET A 271 6.57 1.91 2.43
CA MET A 271 6.66 3.00 1.47
C MET A 271 5.35 3.79 1.44
N VAL A 272 5.45 5.12 1.42
CA VAL A 272 4.28 6.01 1.39
C VAL A 272 4.42 7.04 0.27
N ARG A 273 3.56 6.94 -0.74
CA ARG A 273 3.48 7.90 -1.85
C ARG A 273 2.51 9.02 -1.51
N PHE A 274 3.01 10.24 -1.49
CA PHE A 274 2.22 11.46 -1.44
C PHE A 274 2.22 12.06 -2.86
N PRO A 275 1.07 12.14 -3.56
CA PRO A 275 1.03 12.79 -4.86
C PRO A 275 1.26 14.30 -4.71
N LYS A 276 1.51 15.00 -5.83
CA LYS A 276 1.92 16.41 -5.82
C LYS A 276 0.96 17.31 -5.03
N LYS A 277 -0.34 17.04 -5.13
CA LYS A 277 -1.40 17.75 -4.38
C LYS A 277 -1.21 17.69 -2.86
N TRP A 278 -0.72 16.56 -2.35
CA TRP A 278 -0.58 16.26 -0.93
C TRP A 278 0.88 16.25 -0.46
N GLN A 279 1.82 16.73 -1.28
CA GLN A 279 3.25 16.70 -0.97
C GLN A 279 3.62 17.45 0.33
N HIS A 280 2.83 18.48 0.68
CA HIS A 280 3.00 19.23 1.93
C HIS A 280 2.72 18.41 3.20
N LEU A 281 2.06 17.25 3.07
CA LEU A 281 1.86 16.28 4.16
C LEU A 281 2.99 15.26 4.26
N ALA A 282 3.89 15.21 3.28
CA ALA A 282 4.99 14.26 3.28
C ALA A 282 6.05 14.67 4.31
N PRO A 283 6.51 13.74 5.17
CA PRO A 283 7.56 14.04 6.16
C PRO A 283 8.96 14.17 5.53
N ALA A 284 9.14 13.71 4.30
CA ALA A 284 10.37 13.78 3.53
C ALA A 284 10.08 13.71 2.02
N ALA A 285 11.07 14.04 1.20
CA ALA A 285 11.02 13.79 -0.25
C ALA A 285 11.35 12.32 -0.56
N PRO A 286 10.87 11.75 -1.69
CA PRO A 286 11.32 10.45 -2.16
C PRO A 286 12.85 10.40 -2.36
N PRO A 287 13.51 9.28 -2.06
CA PRO A 287 14.95 9.18 -2.24
C PRO A 287 15.31 9.22 -3.74
N PRO A 288 16.47 9.80 -4.11
CA PRO A 288 16.96 9.70 -5.47
C PRO A 288 17.18 8.22 -5.81
N PHE A 289 16.64 7.78 -6.95
CA PHE A 289 16.77 6.40 -7.38
C PHE A 289 18.22 6.11 -7.81
N PRO A 290 18.84 4.98 -7.39
CA PRO A 290 20.18 4.65 -7.85
C PRO A 290 20.18 4.50 -9.38
N ALA A 291 21.01 5.29 -10.06
CA ALA A 291 21.06 5.37 -11.53
C ALA A 291 21.28 4.00 -12.22
N SER A 292 21.85 3.03 -11.50
CA SER A 292 22.15 1.68 -12.00
C SER A 292 20.94 0.76 -12.17
N ARG A 293 19.74 1.13 -11.71
CA ARG A 293 18.54 0.28 -11.78
C ARG A 293 17.35 0.92 -12.51
N GLN A 294 17.50 2.09 -13.15
CA GLN A 294 16.37 2.72 -13.82
C GLN A 294 15.83 1.77 -14.90
N PRO A 295 14.55 1.37 -14.88
CA PRO A 295 13.98 0.62 -15.98
C PRO A 295 14.10 1.50 -17.23
N ALA A 296 14.62 0.93 -18.31
CA ALA A 296 14.69 1.62 -19.59
C ALA A 296 13.28 2.11 -19.93
N LEU A 297 13.07 3.43 -19.82
CA LEU A 297 11.86 4.09 -20.27
C LEU A 297 11.77 3.79 -21.77
N ARG A 298 10.91 2.83 -22.15
CA ARG A 298 10.43 2.75 -23.52
C ARG A 298 9.51 3.95 -23.73
N THR A 299 10.11 5.11 -23.98
CA THR A 299 9.41 6.22 -24.61
C THR A 299 9.09 5.75 -26.02
N GLY A 300 7.86 5.30 -26.23
CA GLY A 300 7.30 5.19 -27.56
C GLY A 300 7.24 6.59 -28.15
N ASN A 301 8.19 6.91 -29.03
CA ASN A 301 7.92 7.84 -30.11
C ASN A 301 8.73 7.42 -31.33
N SER A 302 8.00 6.86 -32.29
CA SER A 302 8.39 6.71 -33.66
C SER A 302 8.68 8.08 -34.27
N SER A 303 9.91 8.33 -34.68
CA SER A 303 10.15 9.08 -35.91
C SER A 303 11.44 8.59 -36.57
N LEU A 304 11.29 8.15 -37.83
CA LEU A 304 12.39 7.96 -38.73
C LEU A 304 13.15 9.29 -38.88
N ALA A 305 14.45 9.26 -38.63
CA ALA A 305 15.37 10.19 -39.27
C ALA A 305 16.68 9.46 -39.55
N ALA A 306 16.84 9.07 -40.81
CA ALA A 306 18.09 8.58 -41.37
C ALA A 306 19.20 9.62 -41.21
N ARG A 307 20.41 9.20 -40.83
CA ARG A 307 21.65 9.82 -41.32
C ARG A 307 22.88 8.90 -41.19
N LYS A 308 23.28 8.41 -42.36
CA LYS A 308 24.65 8.26 -42.91
C LYS A 308 25.77 7.71 -42.01
N ARG A 309 26.14 6.47 -42.37
CA ARG A 309 27.50 5.89 -42.49
C ARG A 309 28.68 6.83 -42.14
N GLY A 310 29.47 6.40 -41.16
CA GLY A 310 30.90 6.70 -41.05
C GLY A 310 31.63 5.41 -40.73
N ARG A 311 32.38 4.87 -41.69
CA ARG A 311 33.34 3.77 -41.49
C ARG A 311 34.49 4.30 -40.64
N PHE A 312 34.93 3.55 -39.63
CA PHE A 312 36.33 3.54 -39.23
C PHE A 312 36.77 2.12 -38.92
N SER A 313 37.81 1.71 -39.63
CA SER A 313 38.56 0.46 -39.48
C SER A 313 39.60 0.56 -38.37
N ALA A 314 39.98 -0.60 -37.86
CA ALA A 314 41.01 -0.87 -36.85
C ALA A 314 42.39 -0.22 -37.11
N SER A 315 43.23 0.01 -36.08
CA SER A 315 44.13 -1.01 -35.50
C SER A 315 45.32 -0.42 -34.67
N TRP A 316 45.73 -1.16 -33.62
CA TRP A 316 47.03 -1.28 -32.88
C TRP A 316 47.81 -0.09 -32.26
N SER A 317 48.20 -0.24 -30.98
CA SER A 317 49.61 -0.48 -30.55
C SER A 317 49.73 -0.69 -29.03
N HIS A 318 50.72 -1.49 -28.64
CA HIS A 318 51.10 -1.85 -27.27
C HIS A 318 51.85 -0.72 -26.54
N GLY A 319 51.71 -0.70 -25.22
CA GLY A 319 52.56 -0.01 -24.24
C GLY A 319 52.33 -0.64 -22.88
#